data_AF-A0A2H9LP83-F1
#
_entry.id   AF-A0A2H9LP83-F1
#
_cell.length_a   1.000
_cell.length_b   1.000
_cell.length_c   1.000
_cell.angle_alpha   90.00
_cell.angle_beta   90.00
_cell.angle_gamma   90.00
#
_symmetry.space_group_name_H-M   'P 1'
#
loop_
_entity.id
_entity.type
_entity.pdbx_description
1 polymer ?
#
loop_
_entity_poly.entity_id
_entity_poly.type
_entity_poly.pdbx_seq_one_letter_code
_entity_poly.pdbx_strand_id
1 'polypeptide(L)' 'MNVEEVFSSKLRMRILKVLAQVGEVNVSEIARRLSVNYQSASKHLQVLEDEGIIQHK' A
#
# COMPACT_ATOMS: atom_id res chain seq x y z
N MET A 1 11.58 -4.28 -8.66
CA MET A 1 10.68 -4.24 -9.84
C MET A 1 11.10 -3.09 -10.73
N ASN A 2 10.70 -3.04 -12.01
CA ASN A 2 10.78 -1.79 -12.76
C ASN A 2 9.75 -0.79 -12.22
N VAL A 3 10.01 0.51 -12.39
CA VAL A 3 9.18 1.57 -11.81
C VAL A 3 7.71 1.45 -12.25
N GLU A 4 7.48 1.14 -13.53
CA GLU A 4 6.15 0.95 -14.09
C GLU A 4 5.44 -0.27 -13.50
N GLU A 5 6.19 -1.34 -13.20
CA GLU A 5 5.64 -2.53 -12.57
C GLU A 5 5.19 -2.23 -11.15
N VAL A 6 5.89 -1.35 -10.42
CA VAL A 6 5.49 -0.97 -9.06
C VAL A 6 4.19 -0.15 -9.08
N PHE A 7 4.13 0.86 -9.92
CA PHE A 7 3.02 1.82 -9.94
C PHE A 7 1.82 1.40 -10.81
N SER A 8 1.91 0.35 -11.62
CA SER A 8 0.78 -0.14 -12.44
C SER A 8 -0.31 -0.87 -11.65
N SER A 9 -0.06 -1.27 -10.40
CA SER A 9 -1.11 -1.91 -9.58
C SER A 9 -2.11 -0.89 -9.07
N LYS A 10 -3.38 -1.07 -9.47
CA LYS A 10 -4.50 -0.25 -8.99
C LYS A 10 -4.61 -0.23 -7.47
N LEU A 11 -4.34 -1.35 -6.80
CA LEU A 11 -4.43 -1.41 -5.33
C LEU A 11 -3.25 -0.68 -4.66
N ARG A 12 -2.01 -0.85 -5.14
CA ARG A 12 -0.86 -0.07 -4.63
C ARG A 12 -1.06 1.43 -4.80
N MET A 13 -1.57 1.88 -5.95
CA MET A 13 -1.88 3.31 -6.15
C MET A 13 -2.95 3.83 -5.19
N ARG A 14 -3.97 3.03 -4.89
CA ARG A 14 -4.99 3.40 -3.88
C ARG A 14 -4.40 3.47 -2.47
N ILE A 15 -3.50 2.55 -2.11
CA ILE A 15 -2.78 2.55 -0.83
C ILE A 15 -1.93 3.82 -0.70
N LEU A 16 -1.10 4.12 -1.71
CA LEU A 16 -0.27 5.32 -1.75
C LEU A 16 -1.12 6.60 -1.64
N LYS A 17 -2.28 6.64 -2.30
CA LYS A 17 -3.21 7.76 -2.16
C LYS A 17 -3.71 7.94 -0.72
N VAL A 18 -4.05 6.86 -0.03
CA VAL A 18 -4.47 6.92 1.38
C VAL A 18 -3.32 7.44 2.25
N LEU A 19 -2.13 6.86 2.12
CA LEU A 19 -0.94 7.27 2.88
C LEU A 19 -0.58 8.74 2.63
N ALA A 20 -0.62 9.20 1.38
CA ALA A 20 -0.37 10.60 1.04
C ALA A 20 -1.37 11.58 1.68
N GLN A 21 -2.59 11.12 2.01
CA GLN A 21 -3.62 11.96 2.63
C GLN A 21 -3.57 11.96 4.16
N VAL A 22 -3.14 10.87 4.79
CA VAL A 22 -3.19 10.72 6.26
C VAL A 22 -1.83 10.61 6.93
N GLY A 23 -0.76 10.43 6.17
CA GLY A 23 0.57 10.12 6.67
C GLY A 23 0.67 8.67 7.12
N GLU A 24 0.53 8.43 8.42
CA GLU A 24 0.70 7.12 9.05
C GLU A 24 -0.67 6.44 9.24
N VAL A 25 -0.79 5.18 8.82
CA VAL A 25 -2.02 4.38 9.01
C VAL A 25 -1.69 2.90 9.07
N ASN A 26 -2.37 2.17 9.96
CA ASN A 26 -2.16 0.74 10.12
C ASN A 26 -2.77 -0.07 8.95
N VAL A 27 -2.26 -1.30 8.77
CA VAL A 27 -2.68 -2.22 7.68
C VAL A 27 -4.18 -2.51 7.73
N SER A 28 -4.74 -2.74 8.92
CA SER A 28 -6.16 -3.07 9.11
C SER A 28 -7.09 -1.92 8.67
N GLU A 29 -6.70 -0.69 8.94
CA GLU A 29 -7.43 0.52 8.55
C GLU A 29 -7.32 0.78 7.05
N ILE A 30 -6.15 0.52 6.43
CA ILE A 30 -6.00 0.51 4.97
C ILE A 30 -6.96 -0.51 4.34
N ALA A 31 -6.96 -1.74 4.85
CA ALA A 31 -7.82 -2.82 4.36
C ALA A 31 -9.30 -2.42 4.44
N ARG A 32 -9.72 -1.86 5.58
CA ARG A 32 -11.08 -1.35 5.81
C ARG A 32 -11.45 -0.23 4.83
N ARG A 33 -10.62 0.81 4.70
CA ARG A 33 -10.86 1.97 3.82
C ARG A 33 -10.92 1.61 2.34
N LEU A 34 -10.10 0.64 1.93
CA LEU A 34 -10.04 0.21 0.54
C LEU A 34 -11.02 -0.91 0.21
N SER A 35 -11.75 -1.41 1.22
CA SER A 35 -12.67 -2.55 1.13
C SER A 35 -12.00 -3.78 0.54
N VAL A 36 -10.80 -4.09 1.03
CA VAL A 36 -10.03 -5.29 0.68
C VAL A 36 -9.72 -6.09 1.94
N ASN A 37 -9.39 -7.38 1.79
CA ASN A 37 -8.97 -8.17 2.94
C ASN A 37 -7.55 -7.79 3.41
N TYR A 38 -7.26 -8.12 4.67
CA TYR A 38 -5.98 -7.83 5.31
C TYR A 38 -4.80 -8.42 4.52
N GLN A 39 -4.91 -9.66 4.07
CA GLN A 39 -3.83 -10.37 3.38
C GLN A 39 -3.46 -9.69 2.06
N SER A 40 -4.45 -9.21 1.30
CA SER A 40 -4.25 -8.48 0.05
C SER A 40 -3.59 -7.13 0.31
N ALA A 41 -4.10 -6.35 1.28
CA ALA A 41 -3.49 -5.09 1.67
C ALA A 41 -2.03 -5.29 2.12
N SER A 42 -1.79 -6.26 3.00
CA SER A 42 -0.48 -6.60 3.55
C SER A 42 0.51 -6.98 2.44
N LYS A 43 0.11 -7.85 1.49
CA LYS A 43 0.96 -8.22 0.34
C LYS A 43 1.36 -7.01 -0.51
N HIS A 44 0.43 -6.09 -0.75
CA HIS A 44 0.74 -4.89 -1.54
C HIS A 44 1.60 -3.89 -0.78
N LEU A 45 1.41 -3.75 0.53
CA LEU A 45 2.25 -2.93 1.39
C LEU A 45 3.67 -3.47 1.46
N GLN A 46 3.83 -4.79 1.62
CA GLN A 46 5.14 -5.43 1.63
C GLN A 46 5.91 -5.15 0.34
N VAL A 47 5.27 -5.26 -0.83
CA VAL A 47 5.93 -4.90 -2.09
C VAL A 47 6.32 -3.42 -2.16
N LEU A 48 5.51 -2.51 -1.61
CA LEU A 48 5.88 -1.09 -1.57
C LEU A 48 7.03 -0.81 -0.60
N GLU A 49 7.13 -1.58 0.48
CA GLU A 49 8.20 -1.51 1.46
C GLU A 49 9.50 -2.09 0.93
N ASP A 50 9.45 -3.27 0.29
CA ASP A 50 10.60 -3.94 -0.33
C ASP A 50 11.24 -3.06 -1.43
N GLU A 51 10.44 -2.25 -2.12
CA GLU A 51 10.89 -1.27 -3.13
C GLU A 51 11.23 0.11 -2.53
N GLY A 52 11.19 0.27 -1.20
CA GLY A 52 11.60 1.47 -0.48
C GLY A 52 10.67 2.68 -0.60
N ILE A 53 9.41 2.48 -1.01
CA ILE A 53 8.42 3.55 -1.21
C ILE A 53 7.73 3.94 0.11
N ILE A 54 7.52 2.97 0.99
CA ILE A 54 6.93 3.15 2.32
C ILE A 54 7.81 2.48 3.38
N GLN A 55 7.54 2.72 4.65
CA GLN A 55 8.23 2.09 5.78
C GLN A 55 7.21 1.59 6.80
N HIS A 56 7.38 0.37 7.33
CA HIS A 56 6.73 -0.02 8.57
C HIS A 56 7.40 0.62 9.77
N LYS A 57 6.61 0.88 10.81
CA LYS A 57 7.07 1.36 12.11
C LYS A 57 6.69 0.37 13.21
#